data_AF-A0A3Q9NRI5-F1
#
_entry.id   AF-A0A3Q9NRI5-F1
#
_cell.length_a   1.000
_cell.length_b   1.000
_cell.length_c   1.000
_cell.angle_alpha   90.00
_cell.angle_beta   90.00
_cell.angle_gamma   90.00
#
_symmetry.space_group_name_H-M   'P 1'
#
loop_
_entity.id
_entity.type
_entity.pdbx_description
1 polymer ?
#
loop_
_entity_poly.entity_id
_entity_poly.type
_entity_poly.pdbx_seq_one_letter_code
_entity_poly.pdbx_strand_id
1 'polypeptide(L)'
;MLGINGTEMLILVVVALVVIGPKRLPEYAQKLRDLVRQMRRMAEGAKDSVRRDFGDDFNDVDWQKLDPRQYDPRRIVREALVEEDSAIRESKLRESSAASSDTPAQSLDSASAGSVGDADSTPREPRTKTLSPIERFQAQSALRDRSATAPFDTEAT
;
A
#
# COMPACT_ATOMS: atom_id res chain seq x y z
N MET A 1 8.52 17.51 -15.71
CA MET A 1 9.46 18.47 -15.08
C MET A 1 8.96 19.88 -15.37
N LEU A 2 8.95 20.77 -14.39
CA LEU A 2 8.63 22.19 -14.62
C LEU A 2 9.91 22.92 -15.06
N GLY A 3 10.10 23.05 -16.37
CA GLY A 3 11.20 23.83 -16.96
C GLY A 3 10.92 25.32 -16.88
N ILE A 4 10.96 25.87 -15.66
CA ILE A 4 10.75 27.29 -15.37
C ILE A 4 12.11 27.87 -14.97
N ASN A 5 12.65 28.78 -15.78
CA ASN A 5 13.90 29.46 -15.48
C ASN A 5 13.63 30.70 -14.62
N GLY A 6 14.68 31.39 -14.15
CA GLY A 6 14.51 32.61 -13.33
C GLY A 6 13.69 33.70 -14.04
N THR A 7 13.77 33.76 -15.37
CA THR A 7 13.04 34.72 -16.21
C THR A 7 11.54 34.42 -16.26
N GLU A 8 11.11 33.17 -16.48
CA GLU A 8 9.70 32.79 -16.47
C GLU A 8 9.09 32.94 -15.07
N MET A 9 9.86 32.68 -14.01
CA MET A 9 9.44 33.01 -12.63
C MET A 9 9.12 34.50 -12.47
N LEU A 10 10.00 35.39 -12.97
CA LEU A 10 9.78 36.84 -12.91
C LEU A 10 8.53 37.24 -13.71
N ILE A 11 8.34 36.69 -14.91
CA ILE A 11 7.15 36.93 -15.75
C ILE A 11 5.88 36.48 -15.03
N LEU A 12 5.88 35.28 -14.41
CA LEU A 12 4.75 34.74 -13.66
C LEU A 12 4.40 35.64 -12.46
N VAL A 13 5.39 36.15 -11.73
CA VAL A 13 5.19 37.13 -10.64
C VAL A 13 4.56 38.42 -11.16
N VAL A 14 5.02 38.96 -12.30
CA VAL A 14 4.43 40.17 -12.90
C VAL A 14 2.97 39.91 -13.34
N VAL A 15 2.68 38.78 -13.99
CA VAL A 15 1.31 38.40 -14.36
C VAL A 15 0.41 38.26 -13.14
N ALA A 16 0.89 37.60 -12.07
CA ALA A 16 0.15 37.49 -10.81
C ALA A 16 -0.14 38.85 -10.16
N LEU A 17 0.84 39.76 -10.16
CA LEU A 17 0.68 41.13 -9.65
C LEU A 17 -0.32 41.95 -10.47
N VAL A 18 -0.41 41.75 -11.80
CA VAL A 18 -1.40 42.41 -12.65
C VAL A 18 -2.81 41.84 -12.45
N VAL A 19 -2.97 40.51 -12.43
CA VAL A 19 -4.27 39.83 -12.33
C VAL A 19 -4.90 39.95 -10.94
N ILE A 20 -4.09 39.82 -9.88
CA ILE A 20 -4.58 39.87 -8.48
C ILE A 20 -4.52 41.31 -7.94
N GLY A 21 -3.62 42.13 -8.46
CA GLY A 21 -3.33 43.48 -7.97
C GLY A 21 -2.23 43.48 -6.88
N PRO A 22 -1.21 44.37 -6.96
CA PRO A 22 -0.07 44.35 -6.04
C PRO A 22 -0.45 44.70 -4.58
N LYS A 23 -1.61 45.33 -4.37
CA LYS A 23 -2.15 45.63 -3.04
C LYS A 23 -2.85 44.44 -2.38
N ARG A 24 -3.35 43.47 -3.17
CA ARG A 24 -4.12 42.30 -2.71
C ARG A 24 -3.25 41.08 -2.45
N LEU A 25 -2.22 40.88 -3.29
CA LEU A 25 -1.30 39.74 -3.18
C LEU A 25 -0.70 39.56 -1.76
N PRO A 26 -0.18 40.60 -1.05
CA PRO A 26 0.30 40.43 0.33
C PRO A 26 -0.81 40.06 1.33
N GLU A 27 -2.04 40.52 1.12
CA GLU A 27 -3.21 40.19 1.95
C GLU A 27 -3.54 38.69 1.84
N TYR A 28 -3.51 38.13 0.64
CA TYR A 28 -3.69 36.69 0.41
C TYR A 28 -2.49 35.86 0.89
N ALA A 29 -1.26 36.35 0.73
CA ALA A 29 -0.06 35.68 1.22
C ALA A 29 -0.06 35.56 2.76
N GLN A 30 -0.57 36.57 3.49
CA GLN A 30 -0.78 36.50 4.94
C GLN A 30 -1.81 35.41 5.29
N LYS A 31 -2.98 35.40 4.64
CA LYS A 31 -4.03 34.37 4.84
C LYS A 31 -3.50 32.95 4.59
N LEU A 32 -2.73 32.75 3.51
CA LEU A 32 -2.10 31.46 3.22
C LEU A 32 -1.04 31.08 4.26
N ARG A 33 -0.18 32.02 4.68
CA ARG A 33 0.82 31.79 5.74
C ARG A 33 0.15 31.34 7.04
N ASP A 34 -0.91 32.02 7.44
CA ASP A 34 -1.57 31.77 8.72
C ASP A 34 -2.43 30.49 8.68
N LEU A 35 -2.98 30.12 7.51
CA LEU A 35 -3.53 28.78 7.22
C LEU A 35 -2.46 27.68 7.34
N VAL A 36 -1.31 27.82 6.67
CA VAL A 36 -0.19 26.85 6.75
C VAL A 36 0.31 26.71 8.19
N ARG A 37 0.39 27.83 8.93
CA ARG A 37 0.79 27.88 10.33
C ARG A 37 -0.25 27.25 11.27
N GLN A 38 -1.53 27.27 10.93
CA GLN A 38 -2.59 26.53 11.61
C GLN A 38 -2.54 25.03 11.29
N MET A 39 -2.40 24.66 10.01
CA MET A 39 -2.24 23.27 9.57
C MET A 39 -1.03 22.62 10.22
N ARG A 40 0.09 23.35 10.33
CA ARG A 40 1.29 22.90 11.04
C ARG A 40 1.02 22.62 12.52
N ARG A 41 0.41 23.55 13.27
CA ARG A 41 0.03 23.33 14.69
C ARG A 41 -0.90 22.12 14.87
N MET A 42 -1.83 21.93 13.92
CA MET A 42 -2.76 20.80 13.93
C MET A 42 -2.03 19.47 13.67
N ALA A 43 -1.08 19.45 12.74
CA ALA A 43 -0.24 18.28 12.46
C ALA A 43 0.73 17.95 13.62
N GLU A 44 1.29 18.97 14.27
CA GLU A 44 2.12 18.83 15.48
C GLU A 44 1.30 18.22 16.63
N GLY A 45 0.14 18.81 16.97
CA GLY A 45 -0.74 18.26 18.01
C GLY A 45 -1.35 16.88 17.69
N ALA A 46 -1.57 16.56 16.41
CA ALA A 46 -1.96 15.22 15.98
C ALA A 46 -0.81 14.21 16.17
N LYS A 47 0.43 14.59 15.82
CA LYS A 47 1.62 13.75 16.05
C LYS A 47 1.85 13.52 17.55
N ASP A 48 1.68 14.54 18.38
CA ASP A 48 1.83 14.42 19.84
C ASP A 48 0.76 13.51 20.45
N SER A 49 -0.49 13.60 19.97
CA SER A 49 -1.58 12.70 20.38
C SER A 49 -1.28 11.26 19.99
N VAL A 50 -0.87 11.00 18.74
CA VAL A 50 -0.50 9.66 18.25
C VAL A 50 0.67 9.09 19.06
N ARG A 51 1.74 9.86 19.32
CA ARG A 51 2.89 9.38 20.11
C ARG A 51 2.56 9.13 21.58
N ARG A 52 1.60 9.86 22.15
CA ARG A 52 1.11 9.61 23.51
C ARG A 52 0.25 8.34 23.59
N ASP A 53 -0.64 8.16 22.63
CA ASP A 53 -1.70 7.15 22.70
C ASP A 53 -1.24 5.78 22.14
N PHE A 54 -0.17 5.75 21.32
CA PHE A 54 0.45 4.52 20.79
C PHE A 54 1.90 4.28 21.26
N GLY A 55 2.48 5.15 22.08
CA GLY A 55 3.86 5.00 22.55
C GLY A 55 4.92 5.27 21.48
N ASP A 56 6.16 4.86 21.76
CA ASP A 56 7.28 5.11 20.84
C ASP A 56 7.32 4.15 19.65
N ASP A 57 6.59 3.03 19.71
CA ASP A 57 6.36 2.07 18.62
C ASP A 57 5.80 2.75 17.35
N PHE A 58 5.13 3.91 17.48
CA PHE A 58 4.62 4.68 16.34
C PHE A 58 5.67 5.58 15.64
N ASN A 59 6.90 5.66 16.14
CA ASN A 59 8.02 6.22 15.36
C ASN A 59 8.54 5.22 14.31
N ASP A 60 8.51 3.92 14.61
CA ASP A 60 8.99 2.87 13.71
C ASP A 60 7.96 2.46 12.63
N VAL A 61 6.75 3.04 12.65
CA VAL A 61 5.74 2.90 11.58
C VAL A 61 6.11 3.77 10.37
N ASP A 62 7.24 3.46 9.74
CA ASP A 62 7.46 3.37 8.29
C ASP A 62 6.73 4.36 7.35
N TRP A 63 6.62 5.64 7.74
CA TRP A 63 6.21 6.75 6.86
C TRP A 63 7.03 6.79 5.55
N GLN A 64 8.24 6.23 5.60
CA GLN A 64 9.17 6.10 4.49
C GLN A 64 8.80 4.99 3.48
N LYS A 65 8.04 3.96 3.88
CA LYS A 65 7.42 2.97 2.96
C LYS A 65 6.10 3.46 2.35
N LEU A 66 5.49 4.49 2.94
CA LEU A 66 4.28 5.14 2.44
C LEU A 66 4.56 6.34 1.52
N ASP A 67 5.83 6.76 1.34
CA ASP A 67 6.22 7.78 0.37
C ASP A 67 6.13 7.20 -1.07
N PRO A 68 5.23 7.71 -1.94
CA PRO A 68 5.08 7.21 -3.31
C PRO A 68 6.32 7.38 -4.18
N ARG A 69 7.32 8.14 -3.72
CA ARG A 69 8.60 8.37 -4.41
C ARG A 69 9.71 7.40 -3.98
N GLN A 70 9.49 6.62 -2.92
CA GLN A 70 10.45 5.63 -2.40
C GLN A 70 10.09 4.18 -2.75
N TYR A 71 9.00 3.98 -3.49
CA TYR A 71 8.86 2.85 -4.43
C TYR A 71 9.80 3.05 -5.64
N ASP A 72 11.10 3.21 -5.40
CA ASP A 72 12.10 3.41 -6.44
C ASP A 72 12.37 2.06 -7.14
N PRO A 73 11.95 1.87 -8.41
CA PRO A 73 12.06 0.59 -9.09
C PRO A 73 13.52 0.13 -9.24
N ARG A 74 14.49 1.04 -9.08
CA ARG A 74 15.92 0.71 -9.08
C ARG A 74 16.34 -0.16 -7.90
N ARG A 75 15.63 -0.12 -6.76
CA ARG A 75 15.83 -1.10 -5.68
C ARG A 75 15.34 -2.46 -6.11
N ILE A 76 14.08 -2.57 -6.53
CA ILE A 76 13.45 -3.84 -6.93
C ILE A 76 14.26 -4.55 -8.03
N VAL A 77 14.73 -3.81 -9.04
CA VAL A 77 15.58 -4.35 -10.12
C VAL A 77 16.97 -4.76 -9.62
N ARG A 78 17.58 -4.04 -8.66
CA ARG A 78 18.85 -4.47 -8.04
C ARG A 78 18.68 -5.69 -7.16
N GLU A 79 17.59 -5.77 -6.41
CA GLU A 79 17.25 -6.93 -5.58
C GLU A 79 17.09 -8.17 -6.47
N ALA A 80 16.29 -8.07 -7.53
CA ALA A 80 16.13 -9.13 -8.53
C ALA A 80 17.45 -9.54 -9.20
N LEU A 81 18.28 -8.58 -9.64
CA LEU A 81 19.57 -8.89 -10.28
C LEU A 81 20.58 -9.50 -9.30
N VAL A 82 20.58 -9.13 -8.02
CA VAL A 82 21.48 -9.71 -7.00
C VAL A 82 21.00 -11.09 -6.56
N GLU A 83 19.68 -11.30 -6.45
CA GLU A 83 19.07 -12.61 -6.24
C GLU A 83 19.42 -13.54 -7.41
N GLU A 84 19.24 -13.10 -8.66
CA GLU A 84 19.58 -13.83 -9.89
C GLU A 84 21.08 -14.16 -9.96
N ASP A 85 21.97 -13.18 -9.72
CA ASP A 85 23.42 -13.36 -9.69
C ASP A 85 23.88 -14.28 -8.53
N SER A 86 23.07 -14.42 -7.46
CA SER A 86 23.31 -15.40 -6.39
C SER A 86 22.82 -16.81 -6.77
N ALA A 87 21.63 -16.94 -7.36
CA ALA A 87 21.05 -18.21 -7.82
C ALA A 87 21.86 -18.82 -8.98
N ILE A 88 22.38 -17.99 -9.88
CA ILE A 88 23.29 -18.38 -10.97
C ILE A 88 24.67 -18.80 -10.43
N ARG A 89 25.14 -18.23 -9.30
CA ARG A 89 26.34 -18.74 -8.61
C ARG A 89 26.08 -20.08 -7.92
N GLU A 90 24.95 -20.24 -7.23
CA GLU A 90 24.64 -21.52 -6.56
C GLU A 90 24.42 -22.65 -7.56
N SER A 91 23.68 -22.41 -8.65
CA SER A 91 23.51 -23.42 -9.71
C SER A 91 24.84 -23.84 -10.33
N LYS A 92 25.74 -22.87 -10.61
CA LYS A 92 27.08 -23.15 -11.15
C LYS A 92 28.00 -23.89 -10.17
N LEU A 93 27.89 -23.62 -8.86
CA LEU A 93 28.59 -24.37 -7.82
C LEU A 93 28.06 -25.81 -7.71
N ARG A 94 26.74 -25.99 -7.79
CA ARG A 94 26.09 -27.30 -7.80
C ARG A 94 26.45 -28.12 -9.05
N GLU A 95 26.47 -27.49 -10.22
CA GLU A 95 26.85 -28.12 -11.49
C GLU A 95 28.34 -28.53 -11.48
N SER A 96 29.23 -27.68 -10.99
CA SER A 96 30.65 -28.01 -10.79
C SER A 96 30.88 -29.13 -9.77
N SER A 97 29.94 -29.34 -8.84
CA SER A 97 29.99 -30.46 -7.88
C SER A 97 29.41 -31.74 -8.49
N ALA A 98 28.29 -31.65 -9.21
CA ALA A 98 27.63 -32.76 -9.88
C ALA A 98 28.49 -33.38 -11.00
N ALA A 99 29.30 -32.57 -11.68
CA ALA A 99 30.30 -33.03 -12.65
C ALA A 99 31.40 -33.92 -12.04
N SER A 100 31.46 -34.07 -10.71
CA SER A 100 32.37 -34.97 -9.98
C SER A 100 31.69 -36.26 -9.47
N SER A 101 30.41 -36.48 -9.78
CA SER A 101 29.61 -37.62 -9.29
C SER A 101 28.76 -38.26 -10.39
N ASP A 102 29.41 -38.95 -11.33
CA ASP A 102 28.72 -39.74 -12.36
C ASP A 102 28.23 -41.10 -11.81
N THR A 103 26.91 -41.28 -11.76
CA THR A 103 26.19 -42.55 -11.95
C THR A 103 24.67 -42.26 -11.98
N PRO A 104 23.99 -42.35 -13.13
CA PRO A 104 22.55 -42.17 -13.21
C PRO A 104 21.78 -43.48 -12.97
N ALA A 105 20.86 -43.49 -12.01
CA ALA A 105 19.91 -44.58 -11.80
C ALA A 105 18.47 -44.06 -11.94
N GLN A 106 17.77 -44.49 -13.00
CA GLN A 106 16.35 -44.20 -13.19
C GLN A 106 15.49 -45.24 -12.44
N SER A 107 14.45 -44.77 -11.75
CA SER A 107 13.24 -45.56 -11.55
C SER A 107 12.03 -44.64 -11.41
N LEU A 108 11.12 -44.73 -12.39
CA LEU A 108 9.72 -44.37 -12.22
C LEU A 108 9.01 -45.56 -11.58
N ASP A 109 8.03 -45.30 -10.70
CA ASP A 109 6.66 -45.85 -10.71
C ASP A 109 6.05 -45.94 -9.28
N SER A 110 4.77 -46.30 -9.22
CA SER A 110 4.05 -46.90 -8.09
C SER A 110 3.60 -45.95 -6.98
N ALA A 111 2.38 -45.42 -7.17
CA ALA A 111 1.54 -44.97 -6.07
C ALA A 111 0.87 -46.16 -5.36
N SER A 112 0.79 -46.16 -4.03
CA SER A 112 -0.43 -46.55 -3.29
C SER A 112 -0.37 -46.32 -1.76
N ALA A 113 -1.43 -45.69 -1.24
CA ALA A 113 -2.13 -45.85 0.06
C ALA A 113 -1.44 -46.24 1.40
N GLY A 114 -1.93 -45.59 2.47
CA GLY A 114 -1.88 -46.04 3.88
C GLY A 114 -0.72 -45.46 4.71
N SER A 115 -0.80 -45.33 6.04
CA SER A 115 -1.91 -45.44 7.02
C SER A 115 -1.38 -44.91 8.38
N VAL A 116 -2.13 -44.45 9.40
CA VAL A 116 -3.57 -44.37 9.79
C VAL A 116 -3.78 -42.99 10.48
N GLY A 117 -4.92 -42.54 11.04
CA GLY A 117 -6.26 -43.11 11.24
C GLY A 117 -6.63 -43.46 12.69
N ASP A 118 -7.32 -42.57 13.43
CA ASP A 118 -8.20 -42.94 14.56
C ASP A 118 -9.46 -42.03 14.61
N ALA A 119 -10.42 -42.30 15.50
CA ALA A 119 -11.81 -41.87 15.37
C ALA A 119 -12.36 -41.02 16.53
N ASP A 120 -13.32 -40.14 16.20
CA ASP A 120 -14.43 -39.79 17.10
C ASP A 120 -15.71 -39.57 16.30
N SER A 121 -16.87 -39.82 16.91
CA SER A 121 -18.17 -39.99 16.25
C SER A 121 -19.19 -38.93 16.67
N THR A 122 -19.20 -37.79 15.98
CA THR A 122 -20.23 -36.74 16.15
C THR A 122 -20.87 -36.34 14.82
N PRO A 123 -22.22 -36.27 14.71
CA PRO A 123 -22.91 -35.77 13.53
C PRO A 123 -22.53 -34.30 13.27
N ARG A 124 -21.74 -34.05 12.23
CA ARG A 124 -21.25 -32.71 11.91
C ARG A 124 -22.34 -31.88 11.25
N GLU A 125 -22.81 -30.85 11.95
CA GLU A 125 -23.62 -29.76 11.38
C GLU A 125 -23.00 -29.20 10.08
N PRO A 126 -23.82 -28.73 9.13
CA PRO A 126 -23.31 -28.08 7.94
C PRO A 126 -22.52 -26.83 8.34
N ARG A 127 -21.19 -26.89 8.21
CA ARG A 127 -20.29 -25.73 8.37
C ARG A 127 -20.78 -24.61 7.45
N THR A 128 -21.54 -23.66 8.00
CA THR A 128 -21.96 -22.48 7.27
C THR A 128 -20.71 -21.75 6.81
N LYS A 129 -20.52 -21.65 5.48
CA LYS A 129 -19.31 -21.06 4.90
C LYS A 129 -19.27 -19.59 5.31
N THR A 130 -18.48 -19.26 6.33
CA THR A 130 -18.41 -17.93 6.95
C THR A 130 -17.76 -16.95 5.99
N LEU A 131 -18.59 -16.41 5.08
CA LEU A 131 -18.20 -15.43 4.07
C LEU A 131 -17.36 -14.32 4.71
N SER A 132 -16.24 -14.00 4.06
CA SER A 132 -15.33 -12.92 4.44
C SER A 132 -16.05 -11.55 4.42
N PRO A 133 -15.51 -10.52 5.09
CA PRO A 133 -16.09 -9.18 5.05
C PRO A 133 -16.29 -8.64 3.62
N ILE A 134 -15.37 -8.99 2.70
CA ILE A 134 -15.44 -8.59 1.28
C ILE A 134 -16.56 -9.35 0.55
N GLU A 135 -16.68 -10.67 0.73
CA GLU A 135 -17.78 -11.45 0.13
C GLU A 135 -19.15 -10.98 0.61
N ARG A 136 -19.29 -10.62 1.89
CA ARG A 136 -20.53 -10.05 2.45
C ARG A 136 -20.87 -8.70 1.81
N PHE A 137 -19.89 -7.81 1.67
CA PHE A 137 -20.07 -6.51 1.02
C PHE A 137 -20.47 -6.66 -0.45
N GLN A 138 -19.80 -7.56 -1.20
CA GLN A 138 -20.14 -7.84 -2.59
C GLN A 138 -21.56 -8.39 -2.72
N ALA A 139 -21.95 -9.36 -1.89
CA ALA A 139 -23.32 -9.88 -1.86
C ALA A 139 -24.37 -8.78 -1.57
N GLN A 140 -24.15 -7.95 -0.55
CA GLN A 140 -25.03 -6.81 -0.27
C GLN A 140 -25.11 -5.81 -1.43
N SER A 141 -23.98 -5.57 -2.12
CA SER A 141 -23.95 -4.66 -3.29
C SER A 141 -24.74 -5.18 -4.50
N ALA A 142 -24.88 -6.51 -4.63
CA ALA A 142 -25.66 -7.16 -5.69
C ALA A 142 -27.17 -7.19 -5.38
N LEU A 143 -27.57 -7.18 -4.11
CA LEU A 143 -28.97 -7.12 -3.68
C LEU A 143 -29.58 -5.71 -3.70
N ARG A 144 -28.76 -4.66 -3.85
CA ARG A 144 -29.22 -3.26 -3.82
C ARG A 144 -29.62 -2.76 -5.20
N ASP A 145 -30.92 -2.74 -5.45
CA ASP A 145 -31.50 -1.98 -6.56
C ASP A 145 -31.07 -0.50 -6.46
N ARG A 146 -30.59 0.05 -7.58
CA ARG A 146 -30.14 1.46 -7.69
C ARG A 146 -31.20 2.37 -8.33
N SER A 147 -32.29 1.81 -8.84
CA SER A 147 -33.43 2.56 -9.39
C SER A 147 -34.43 2.95 -8.30
N ALA A 148 -34.49 2.18 -7.20
CA ALA A 148 -35.25 2.53 -6.01
C ALA A 148 -34.64 3.75 -5.29
N THR A 149 -35.38 4.86 -5.30
CA THR A 149 -35.06 6.02 -4.43
C THR A 149 -35.33 5.63 -2.97
N ALA A 150 -34.45 6.03 -2.05
CA ALA A 150 -34.64 5.76 -0.63
C ALA A 150 -35.93 6.41 -0.12
N PRO A 151 -36.74 5.74 0.72
CA PRO A 151 -37.93 6.33 1.29
C PRO A 151 -37.54 7.53 2.15
N PHE A 152 -38.24 8.65 1.96
CA PHE A 152 -38.09 9.81 2.84
C PHE A 152 -38.78 9.52 4.16
N ASP A 153 -38.01 9.53 5.24
CA ASP A 153 -38.54 9.54 6.60
C ASP A 153 -39.10 10.94 6.91
N THR A 154 -40.38 11.00 7.27
CA THR A 154 -41.09 12.25 7.58
C THR A 154 -41.27 12.49 9.08
N GLU A 155 -40.83 11.57 9.94
CA GLU A 155 -40.83 11.76 11.41
C GLU A 155 -39.50 12.38 11.90
N ALA A 156 -38.53 12.57 11.00
CA ALA A 156 -37.24 13.20 11.27
C ALA A 156 -37.29 14.75 11.11
N THR A 157 -38.16 15.44 11.86
CA THR A 157 -38.22 16.93 11.94
C THR A 157 -38.71 17.41 13.30
#